data_AF-A0A1P8WP63-F1
#
_entry.id   AF-A0A1P8WP63-F1
#
_cell.length_a   1.000
_cell.length_b   1.000
_cell.length_c   1.000
_cell.angle_alpha   90.00
_cell.angle_beta   90.00
_cell.angle_gamma   90.00
#
_symmetry.space_group_name_H-M   'P 1'
#
loop_
_entity.id
_entity.type
_entity.pdbx_description
1 polymer ?
#
loop_
_entity_poly.entity_id
_entity_poly.type
_entity_poly.pdbx_seq_one_letter_code
_entity_poly.pdbx_strand_id
1 'polypeptide(L)'
;MSDIVELEEDDGFGLVMADILFNTIGLGALLMMVLIVNQGEKAKQATDVGSLMSLIVDQRRQIEMVSKNLQEAQKENDRQREAASKQRKQRSDETAQYVQDIEKQRSDAEDRADAAEETLGKLKEADQVRLYFLVDTSASMSAGIDEVRHTLKMLSRTMPQALTSVEVGVIGFRSGKLTEFELHRIGQHGHPADLTQLETFLDELQPVSGNTCVDLAITKAIQSLGSDPNYTGSEIILLCADVGPGDSAGYHQSAGISVINRVRSWAQAAPDRRRFLSFYTASKDDTHLAFFKGLGGVTPSSRFSRQLASMFPLCFEAAFERKTQL
;
A
#
# COMPACT_ATOMS: atom_id res chain seq x y z
N MET A 1 -15.79 22.33 -1.21
CA MET A 1 -17.15 22.72 -0.78
C MET A 1 -17.27 22.31 0.66
N SER A 2 -16.93 23.24 1.55
CA SER A 2 -16.90 23.03 3.00
C SER A 2 -17.57 24.25 3.60
N ASP A 3 -18.78 24.04 4.13
CA ASP A 3 -19.58 25.08 4.76
C ASP A 3 -18.90 25.52 6.06
N ILE A 4 -18.44 26.77 6.09
CA ILE A 4 -18.01 27.45 7.31
C ILE A 4 -19.28 28.02 7.94
N VAL A 5 -19.70 27.41 9.04
CA VAL A 5 -20.78 27.94 9.89
C VAL A 5 -20.20 29.09 10.71
N GLU A 6 -20.46 30.32 10.27
CA GLU A 6 -20.31 31.52 11.10
C GLU A 6 -21.36 31.47 12.23
N LEU A 7 -20.89 31.32 13.47
CA LEU A 7 -21.70 31.54 14.66
C LEU A 7 -21.64 33.03 15.00
N GLU A 8 -22.71 33.76 14.71
CA GLU A 8 -22.95 35.10 15.22
C GLU A 8 -23.00 35.06 16.76
N GLU A 9 -22.06 35.75 17.41
CA GLU A 9 -22.07 35.99 18.86
C GLU A 9 -23.19 37.00 19.19
N ASP A 10 -24.23 36.52 19.87
CA ASP A 10 -25.40 37.28 20.33
C ASP A 10 -25.01 38.26 21.46
N ASP A 11 -24.57 39.47 21.08
CA ASP A 11 -24.34 40.61 21.97
C ASP A 11 -25.66 41.17 22.60
N GLY A 12 -26.82 40.60 22.28
CA GLY A 12 -28.14 41.08 22.73
C GLY A 12 -28.45 40.84 24.21
N PHE A 13 -27.85 39.83 24.84
CA PHE A 13 -28.23 39.43 26.20
C PHE A 13 -27.82 40.46 27.29
N GLY A 14 -26.71 41.18 27.05
CA GLY A 14 -26.21 42.20 28.00
C GLY A 14 -27.10 43.45 28.06
N LEU A 15 -27.64 43.88 26.92
CA LEU A 15 -28.53 45.05 26.86
C LEU A 15 -29.89 44.77 27.50
N VAL A 16 -30.46 43.57 27.29
CA VAL A 16 -31.76 43.19 27.86
C VAL A 16 -31.70 43.10 29.38
N MET A 17 -30.62 42.58 29.95
CA MET A 17 -30.45 42.51 31.42
C MET A 17 -30.26 43.89 32.06
N ALA A 18 -29.60 44.83 31.38
CA ALA A 18 -29.46 46.20 31.87
C ALA A 18 -30.81 46.93 31.95
N ASP A 19 -31.66 46.79 30.93
CA ASP A 19 -33.00 47.40 30.91
C ASP A 19 -33.93 46.82 31.99
N ILE A 20 -33.85 45.51 32.25
CA ILE A 20 -34.61 44.87 33.34
C ILE A 20 -34.16 45.43 34.70
N LEU A 21 -32.85 45.57 34.94
CA LEU A 21 -32.33 46.13 36.19
C LEU A 21 -32.74 47.59 36.39
N PHE A 22 -32.64 48.44 35.36
CA PHE A 22 -33.05 49.85 35.46
C PHE A 22 -34.55 50.03 35.68
N ASN A 23 -35.40 49.25 34.99
CA ASN A 23 -36.85 49.30 35.20
C ASN A 23 -37.24 48.82 36.61
N THR A 24 -36.57 47.80 37.14
CA THR A 24 -36.87 47.28 38.47
C THR A 24 -36.49 48.26 39.57
N ILE A 25 -35.35 48.95 39.43
CA ILE A 25 -34.92 50.01 40.37
C ILE A 25 -35.86 51.22 40.28
N GLY A 26 -36.26 51.61 39.07
CA GLY A 26 -37.22 52.70 38.86
C GLY A 26 -38.58 52.41 39.52
N LEU A 27 -39.09 51.18 39.37
CA LEU A 27 -40.34 50.75 40.00
C LEU A 27 -40.24 50.71 41.53
N GLY A 28 -39.11 50.26 42.06
CA GLY A 28 -38.82 50.26 43.50
C GLY A 28 -38.77 51.66 44.11
N ALA A 29 -38.15 52.62 43.42
CA ALA A 29 -38.11 54.02 43.84
C ALA A 29 -39.50 54.67 43.81
N LEU A 30 -40.31 54.35 42.79
CA LEU A 30 -41.70 54.80 42.67
C LEU A 30 -42.58 54.21 43.79
N LEU A 31 -42.44 52.92 44.09
CA LEU A 31 -43.15 52.26 45.20
C LEU A 31 -42.73 52.83 46.56
N MET A 32 -41.44 53.13 46.78
CA MET A 32 -40.97 53.81 47.99
C MET A 32 -41.51 55.23 48.10
N MET A 33 -41.54 56.02 47.01
CA MET A 33 -42.18 57.33 47.02
C MET A 33 -43.67 57.24 47.33
N VAL A 34 -44.38 56.25 46.75
CA VAL A 34 -45.80 56.02 47.03
C VAL A 34 -45.99 55.61 48.49
N LEU A 35 -45.14 54.76 49.06
CA LEU A 35 -45.22 54.38 50.48
C LEU A 35 -44.91 55.56 51.42
N ILE A 36 -43.94 56.41 51.08
CA ILE A 36 -43.61 57.62 51.85
C ILE A 36 -44.74 58.65 51.78
N VAL A 37 -45.37 58.82 50.61
CA VAL A 37 -46.51 59.73 50.44
C VAL A 37 -47.77 59.16 51.10
N ASN A 38 -47.99 57.85 51.06
CA ASN A 38 -49.16 57.20 51.65
C ASN A 38 -49.04 56.97 53.17
N GLN A 39 -47.85 57.15 53.75
CA GLN A 39 -47.64 57.24 55.20
C GLN A 39 -47.60 58.69 55.73
N GLY A 40 -47.84 59.69 54.87
CA GLY A 40 -47.89 61.11 55.24
C GLY A 40 -49.10 61.51 56.10
N GLU A 41 -50.12 60.65 56.22
CA GLU A 41 -51.22 60.86 57.16
C GLU A 41 -51.14 59.87 58.32
N LYS A 42 -50.66 60.37 59.45
CA LYS A 42 -50.64 59.77 60.81
C LYS A 42 -49.42 58.92 61.16
N ALA A 43 -48.32 59.59 61.51
CA ALA A 43 -47.71 59.42 62.85
C ALA A 43 -46.61 60.47 63.08
N LYS A 44 -46.86 61.39 64.02
CA LYS A 44 -45.79 62.02 64.78
C LYS A 44 -45.12 60.93 65.62
N GLN A 45 -43.89 60.56 65.30
CA GLN A 45 -42.90 60.13 66.29
C GLN A 45 -41.51 60.30 65.69
N ALA A 46 -40.64 60.93 66.47
CA ALA A 46 -39.25 61.19 66.16
C ALA A 46 -38.57 59.88 65.74
N THR A 47 -38.45 59.67 64.44
CA THR A 47 -37.53 58.69 63.88
C THR A 47 -36.26 59.45 63.62
N ASP A 48 -35.27 59.11 64.43
CA ASP A 48 -33.96 59.71 64.55
C ASP A 48 -33.37 60.06 63.16
N VAL A 49 -33.16 61.35 62.90
CA VAL A 49 -32.47 61.84 61.69
C VAL A 49 -31.08 61.16 61.58
N GLY A 50 -30.51 60.70 62.71
CA GLY A 50 -29.31 59.87 62.75
C GLY A 50 -29.46 58.48 62.09
N SER A 51 -30.63 57.84 62.16
CA SER A 51 -30.92 56.53 61.54
C SER A 51 -31.14 56.62 60.02
N LEU A 52 -31.78 57.70 59.55
CA LEU A 52 -31.91 57.98 58.12
C LEU A 52 -30.56 58.40 57.50
N MET A 53 -29.77 59.20 58.21
CA MET A 53 -28.42 59.54 57.77
C MET A 53 -27.47 58.34 57.76
N SER A 54 -27.54 57.44 58.75
CA SER A 54 -26.75 56.21 58.74
C SER A 54 -27.15 55.27 57.59
N LEU A 55 -28.44 55.17 57.27
CA LEU A 55 -28.95 54.41 56.12
C LEU A 55 -28.47 55.00 54.79
N ILE A 56 -28.46 56.33 54.64
CA ILE A 56 -27.96 57.01 53.43
C ILE A 56 -26.43 56.82 53.28
N VAL A 57 -25.68 56.87 54.39
CA VAL A 57 -24.24 56.61 54.38
C VAL A 57 -23.95 55.15 54.03
N ASP A 58 -24.71 54.19 54.57
CA ASP A 58 -24.58 52.77 54.23
C ASP A 58 -24.99 52.49 52.77
N GLN A 59 -26.04 53.13 52.26
CA GLN A 59 -26.42 53.02 50.85
C GLN A 59 -25.35 53.61 49.93
N ARG A 60 -24.74 54.75 50.26
CA ARG A 60 -23.60 55.29 49.50
C ARG A 60 -22.42 54.33 49.50
N ARG A 61 -22.11 53.72 50.65
CA ARG A 61 -21.03 52.74 50.77
C ARG A 61 -21.33 51.47 49.96
N GLN A 62 -22.58 51.01 49.93
CA GLN A 62 -23.01 49.89 49.10
C GLN A 62 -22.92 50.22 47.60
N ILE A 63 -23.36 51.42 47.17
CA ILE A 63 -23.24 51.87 45.78
C ILE A 63 -21.78 51.95 45.35
N GLU A 64 -20.90 52.46 46.22
CA GLU A 64 -19.46 52.55 45.93
C GLU A 64 -18.82 51.16 45.83
N MET A 65 -19.21 50.21 46.69
CA MET A 65 -18.79 48.81 46.57
C MET A 65 -19.32 48.14 45.29
N VAL A 66 -20.58 48.37 44.93
CA VAL A 66 -21.16 47.83 43.69
C VAL A 66 -20.47 48.43 42.46
N SER A 67 -20.21 49.74 42.45
CA SER A 67 -19.49 50.41 41.36
C SER A 67 -18.07 49.86 41.21
N LYS A 68 -17.36 49.66 42.31
CA LYS A 68 -16.02 49.07 42.30
C LYS A 68 -16.04 47.62 41.80
N ASN A 69 -16.98 46.80 42.28
CA ASN A 69 -17.15 45.42 41.83
C ASN A 69 -17.53 45.35 40.35
N LEU A 70 -18.36 46.26 39.85
CA LEU A 70 -18.73 46.33 38.43
C LEU A 70 -17.52 46.70 37.57
N GLN A 71 -16.69 47.63 38.03
CA GLN A 71 -15.49 48.05 37.32
C GLN A 71 -14.41 46.94 37.31
N GLU A 72 -14.29 46.18 38.40
CA GLU A 72 -13.43 45.00 38.47
C GLU A 72 -13.96 43.87 37.56
N ALA A 73 -15.28 43.64 37.53
CA ALA A 73 -15.91 42.67 36.63
C ALA A 73 -15.76 43.05 35.16
N GLN A 74 -15.85 44.33 34.80
CA GLN A 74 -15.58 44.82 33.44
C GLN A 74 -14.13 44.59 33.04
N LYS A 75 -13.17 44.94 33.90
CA LYS A 75 -11.74 44.68 33.64
C LYS A 75 -11.43 43.19 33.48
N GLU A 76 -12.09 42.34 34.26
CA GLU A 76 -11.91 40.89 34.15
C GLU A 76 -12.55 40.36 32.85
N ASN A 77 -13.71 40.87 32.44
CA ASN A 77 -14.34 40.50 31.17
C ASN A 77 -13.47 40.92 29.97
N ASP A 78 -12.90 42.13 29.99
CA ASP A 78 -11.99 42.61 28.94
C ASP A 78 -10.73 41.73 28.84
N ARG A 79 -10.16 41.32 29.99
CA ARG A 79 -9.04 40.37 30.02
C ARG A 79 -9.42 39.01 29.46
N GLN A 80 -10.60 38.49 29.79
CA GLN A 80 -11.09 37.22 29.26
C GLN A 80 -11.32 37.31 27.74
N ARG A 81 -11.87 38.41 27.24
CA ARG A 81 -12.04 38.66 25.80
C ARG A 81 -10.71 38.74 25.07
N GLU A 82 -9.73 39.44 25.64
CA GLU A 82 -8.39 39.55 25.05
C GLU A 82 -7.66 38.19 25.04
N ALA A 83 -7.78 37.41 26.11
CA ALA A 83 -7.23 36.06 26.19
C ALA A 83 -7.90 35.10 25.20
N ALA A 84 -9.22 35.14 25.08
CA ALA A 84 -9.99 34.34 24.12
C ALA A 84 -9.64 34.71 22.67
N SER A 85 -9.48 36.00 22.36
CA SER A 85 -9.04 36.47 21.05
C SER A 85 -7.63 35.97 20.70
N LYS A 86 -6.67 36.06 21.63
CA LYS A 86 -5.31 35.53 21.43
C LYS A 86 -5.32 34.02 21.22
N GLN A 87 -6.14 33.28 21.98
CA GLN A 87 -6.26 31.84 21.85
C GLN A 87 -6.92 31.42 20.52
N ARG A 88 -7.95 32.15 20.07
CA ARG A 88 -8.57 31.95 18.75
C ARG A 88 -7.57 32.19 17.63
N LYS A 89 -6.77 33.25 17.73
CA LYS A 89 -5.73 33.56 16.74
C LYS A 89 -4.65 32.48 16.68
N GLN A 90 -4.15 32.02 17.83
CA GLN A 90 -3.18 30.92 17.88
C GLN A 90 -3.73 29.64 17.25
N ARG A 91 -4.97 29.25 17.58
CA ARG A 91 -5.60 28.07 16.97
C ARG A 91 -5.81 28.23 15.46
N SER A 92 -6.16 29.43 15.00
CA SER A 92 -6.29 29.73 13.58
C SER A 92 -4.96 29.59 12.85
N ASP A 93 -3.87 30.11 13.43
CA ASP A 93 -2.53 30.04 12.85
C ASP A 93 -2.02 28.59 12.83
N GLU A 94 -2.22 27.83 13.92
CA GLU A 94 -1.90 26.39 13.99
C GLU A 94 -2.69 25.56 12.97
N THR A 95 -3.98 25.86 12.80
CA THR A 95 -4.84 25.16 11.83
C THR A 95 -4.42 25.49 10.39
N ALA A 96 -4.12 26.75 10.10
CA ALA A 96 -3.64 27.18 8.78
C ALA A 96 -2.31 26.49 8.42
N GLN A 97 -1.40 26.38 9.39
CA GLN A 97 -0.12 25.70 9.20
C GLN A 97 -0.31 24.19 8.97
N TYR A 98 -1.21 23.55 9.73
CA TYR A 98 -1.53 22.14 9.54
C TYR A 98 -2.15 21.84 8.17
N VAL A 99 -3.06 22.70 7.68
CA VAL A 99 -3.65 22.56 6.34
C VAL A 99 -2.57 22.70 5.26
N GLN A 100 -1.67 23.68 5.41
CA GLN A 100 -0.57 23.89 4.47
C GLN A 100 0.38 22.68 4.42
N ASP A 101 0.67 22.05 5.56
CA ASP A 101 1.50 20.85 5.63
C ASP A 101 0.83 19.65 4.96
N ILE A 102 -0.49 19.48 5.12
CA ILE A 102 -1.25 18.43 4.43
C ILE A 102 -1.26 18.66 2.91
N GLU A 103 -1.51 19.89 2.46
CA GLU A 103 -1.51 20.21 1.03
C GLU A 103 -0.14 19.95 0.41
N LYS A 104 0.94 20.29 1.12
CA LYS A 104 2.30 19.97 0.68
C LYS A 104 2.55 18.46 0.61
N GLN A 105 2.18 17.71 1.64
CA GLN A 105 2.33 16.25 1.63
C GLN A 105 1.53 15.58 0.51
N ARG A 106 0.35 16.12 0.21
CA ARG A 106 -0.48 15.64 -0.89
C ARG A 106 0.16 15.94 -2.24
N SER A 107 0.66 17.15 -2.45
CA SER A 107 1.40 17.53 -3.66
C SER A 107 2.64 16.63 -3.85
N ASP A 108 3.43 16.44 -2.79
CA ASP A 108 4.61 15.57 -2.84
C ASP A 108 4.25 14.10 -3.14
N ALA A 109 3.07 13.64 -2.72
CA ALA A 109 2.57 12.29 -2.99
C ALA A 109 2.05 12.15 -4.43
N GLU A 110 1.35 13.16 -4.95
CA GLU A 110 0.89 13.22 -6.34
C GLU A 110 2.10 13.24 -7.30
N ASP A 111 3.11 14.09 -7.04
CA ASP A 111 4.35 14.15 -7.85
C ASP A 111 5.09 12.79 -7.86
N ARG A 112 5.12 12.08 -6.72
CA ARG A 112 5.72 10.73 -6.64
C ARG A 112 4.89 9.69 -7.39
N ALA A 113 3.57 9.80 -7.37
CA ALA A 113 2.68 8.91 -8.10
C ALA A 113 2.87 9.09 -9.61
N ASP A 114 2.93 10.34 -10.08
CA ASP A 114 3.17 10.67 -11.50
C ASP A 114 4.55 10.19 -11.96
N ALA A 115 5.59 10.41 -11.16
CA ALA A 115 6.94 9.90 -11.46
C ALA A 115 7.00 8.36 -11.50
N ALA A 116 6.26 7.69 -10.59
CA ALA A 116 6.14 6.24 -10.59
C ALA A 116 5.35 5.74 -11.81
N GLU A 117 4.29 6.44 -12.21
CA GLU A 117 3.49 6.12 -13.39
C GLU A 117 4.28 6.34 -14.69
N GLU A 118 5.08 7.40 -14.80
CA GLU A 118 5.99 7.62 -15.92
C GLU A 118 7.05 6.52 -16.01
N THR A 119 7.61 6.11 -14.86
CA THR A 119 8.56 5.00 -14.78
C THR A 119 7.90 3.67 -15.18
N LEU A 120 6.67 3.42 -14.73
CA LEU A 120 5.87 2.26 -15.13
C LEU A 120 5.51 2.31 -16.61
N GLY A 121 5.22 3.49 -17.17
CA GLY A 121 4.96 3.71 -18.59
C GLY A 121 6.17 3.34 -19.45
N LYS A 122 7.37 3.73 -19.03
CA LYS A 122 8.64 3.33 -19.68
C LYS A 122 8.93 1.83 -19.52
N LEU A 123 8.50 1.21 -18.42
CA LEU A 123 8.63 -0.23 -18.20
C LEU A 123 7.59 -1.08 -18.97
N LYS A 124 6.43 -0.52 -19.33
CA LYS A 124 5.41 -1.18 -20.16
C LYS A 124 5.88 -1.48 -21.59
N GLU A 125 7.00 -0.93 -22.02
CA GLU A 125 7.71 -1.32 -23.26
C GLU A 125 8.40 -2.70 -23.16
N ALA A 126 8.30 -3.40 -22.02
CA ALA A 126 8.62 -4.84 -21.94
C ALA A 126 7.52 -5.64 -22.67
N ASP A 127 7.65 -5.72 -24.00
CA ASP A 127 6.51 -6.00 -24.88
C ASP A 127 5.89 -7.38 -24.75
N GLN A 128 6.66 -8.46 -24.66
CA GLN A 128 6.10 -9.82 -24.69
C GLN A 128 7.07 -10.77 -24.00
N VAL A 129 6.55 -11.72 -23.22
CA VAL A 129 7.34 -12.76 -22.57
C VAL A 129 6.70 -14.13 -22.78
N ARG A 130 7.50 -15.12 -23.18
CA ARG A 130 7.16 -16.54 -23.20
C ARG A 130 7.93 -17.26 -22.10
N LEU A 131 7.20 -17.87 -21.18
CA LEU A 131 7.73 -18.60 -20.03
C LEU A 131 7.44 -20.10 -20.22
N TYR A 132 8.47 -20.93 -20.08
CA TYR A 132 8.32 -22.39 -20.03
C TYR A 132 8.83 -22.92 -18.70
N PHE A 133 7.94 -23.51 -17.91
CA PHE A 133 8.28 -24.11 -16.63
C PHE A 133 8.50 -25.60 -16.79
N LEU A 134 9.70 -26.07 -16.48
CA LEU A 134 10.08 -27.47 -16.46
C LEU A 134 10.13 -27.92 -14.99
N VAL A 135 9.19 -28.76 -14.60
CA VAL A 135 9.01 -29.18 -13.20
C VAL A 135 9.26 -30.68 -13.08
N ASP A 136 10.22 -31.04 -12.24
CA ASP A 136 10.43 -32.42 -11.82
C ASP A 136 9.27 -32.88 -10.94
N THR A 137 8.61 -33.96 -11.34
CA THR A 137 7.46 -34.54 -10.63
C THR A 137 7.78 -35.90 -10.00
N SER A 138 9.06 -36.16 -9.72
CA SER A 138 9.52 -37.35 -9.00
C SER A 138 9.12 -37.31 -7.52
N ALA A 139 9.13 -38.48 -6.87
CA ALA A 139 8.79 -38.59 -5.44
C ALA A 139 9.75 -37.82 -4.51
N SER A 140 11.02 -37.65 -4.90
CA SER A 140 12.00 -36.89 -4.12
C SER A 140 11.69 -35.39 -4.06
N MET A 141 10.92 -34.88 -5.04
CA MET A 141 10.41 -33.51 -5.08
C MET A 141 9.15 -33.29 -4.23
N SER A 142 8.64 -34.30 -3.53
CA SER A 142 7.38 -34.19 -2.76
C SER A 142 7.31 -33.02 -1.78
N ALA A 143 8.42 -32.68 -1.11
CA ALA A 143 8.46 -31.55 -0.19
C ALA A 143 8.51 -30.18 -0.91
N GLY A 144 9.09 -30.12 -2.11
CA GLY A 144 9.31 -28.87 -2.85
C GLY A 144 8.23 -28.55 -3.88
N ILE A 145 7.48 -29.55 -4.34
CA ILE A 145 6.51 -29.36 -5.43
C ILE A 145 5.40 -28.38 -5.06
N ASP A 146 4.97 -28.35 -3.79
CA ASP A 146 3.92 -27.44 -3.31
C ASP A 146 4.37 -25.97 -3.40
N GLU A 147 5.61 -25.70 -2.99
CA GLU A 147 6.23 -24.38 -3.10
C GLU A 147 6.40 -23.96 -4.57
N VAL A 148 6.83 -24.89 -5.43
CA VAL A 148 6.92 -24.65 -6.88
C VAL A 148 5.55 -24.31 -7.45
N ARG A 149 4.53 -25.15 -7.22
CA ARG A 149 3.15 -24.92 -7.69
C ARG A 149 2.63 -23.57 -7.24
N HIS A 150 2.77 -23.25 -5.95
CA HIS A 150 2.33 -21.98 -5.38
C HIS A 150 3.01 -20.79 -6.07
N THR A 151 4.33 -20.85 -6.25
CA THR A 151 5.10 -19.76 -6.86
C THR A 151 4.79 -19.61 -8.36
N LEU A 152 4.59 -20.72 -9.09
CA LEU A 152 4.19 -20.68 -10.49
C LEU A 152 2.80 -20.07 -10.67
N LYS A 153 1.85 -20.36 -9.78
CA LYS A 153 0.53 -19.70 -9.75
C LYS A 153 0.67 -18.20 -9.49
N MET A 154 1.50 -17.81 -8.53
CA MET A 154 1.77 -16.39 -8.27
C MET A 154 2.38 -15.70 -9.50
N LEU A 155 3.41 -16.28 -10.12
CA LEU A 155 4.02 -15.75 -11.34
C LEU A 155 2.99 -15.58 -12.46
N SER A 156 2.12 -16.58 -12.65
CA SER A 156 1.09 -16.57 -13.70
C SER A 156 0.01 -15.50 -13.46
N ARG A 157 -0.24 -15.11 -12.20
CA ARG A 157 -1.18 -14.04 -11.84
C ARG A 157 -0.55 -12.65 -11.88
N THR A 158 0.71 -12.53 -11.49
CA THR A 158 1.38 -11.24 -11.31
C THR A 158 2.05 -10.75 -12.59
N MET A 159 2.72 -11.63 -13.34
CA MET A 159 3.42 -11.25 -14.59
C MET A 159 2.52 -10.51 -15.58
N PRO A 160 1.27 -10.96 -15.84
CA PRO A 160 0.43 -10.29 -16.84
C PRO A 160 -0.12 -8.93 -16.39
N GLN A 161 0.11 -8.52 -15.13
CA GLN A 161 -0.21 -7.18 -14.65
C GLN A 161 0.91 -6.18 -14.96
N ALA A 162 2.13 -6.67 -15.18
CA ALA A 162 3.33 -5.85 -15.40
C ALA A 162 3.83 -5.89 -16.85
N LEU A 163 3.34 -6.82 -17.68
CA LEU A 163 3.79 -7.07 -19.05
C LEU A 163 2.61 -6.98 -20.04
N THR A 164 2.90 -6.54 -21.27
CA THR A 164 1.86 -6.39 -22.32
C THR A 164 1.36 -7.74 -22.84
N SER A 165 2.20 -8.77 -22.91
CA SER A 165 1.77 -10.13 -23.24
C SER A 165 2.61 -11.16 -22.51
N VAL A 166 1.95 -12.13 -21.89
CA VAL A 166 2.60 -13.26 -21.21
C VAL A 166 2.02 -14.55 -21.76
N GLU A 167 2.87 -15.44 -22.24
CA GLU A 167 2.49 -16.79 -22.60
C GLU A 167 3.22 -17.78 -21.70
N VAL A 168 2.50 -18.76 -21.16
CA VAL A 168 3.01 -19.73 -20.19
C VAL A 168 2.76 -21.14 -20.69
N GLY A 169 3.83 -21.94 -20.70
CA GLY A 169 3.81 -23.39 -20.88
C GLY A 169 4.39 -24.09 -19.67
N VAL A 170 3.94 -25.31 -19.38
CA VAL A 170 4.45 -26.13 -18.28
C VAL A 170 4.69 -27.56 -18.77
N ILE A 171 5.86 -28.10 -18.48
CA ILE A 171 6.15 -29.53 -18.63
C ILE A 171 6.48 -30.10 -17.26
N GLY A 172 5.59 -30.94 -16.75
CA GLY A 172 5.92 -31.90 -15.71
C GLY A 172 6.65 -33.08 -16.34
N PHE A 173 7.80 -33.47 -15.80
CA PHE A 173 8.56 -34.61 -16.32
C PHE A 173 8.85 -35.65 -15.23
N ARG A 174 8.75 -36.93 -15.61
CA ARG A 174 9.07 -38.11 -14.80
C ARG A 174 9.10 -39.36 -15.67
N SER A 175 9.85 -40.39 -15.30
CA SER A 175 9.88 -41.75 -15.88
C SER A 175 9.81 -41.81 -17.41
N GLY A 176 10.48 -40.89 -18.11
CA GLY A 176 10.40 -40.78 -19.58
C GLY A 176 9.04 -40.33 -20.14
N LYS A 177 8.08 -39.99 -19.27
CA LYS A 177 6.78 -39.39 -19.60
C LYS A 177 6.81 -37.89 -19.34
N LEU A 178 6.21 -37.15 -20.27
CA LEU A 178 5.93 -35.73 -20.12
C LEU A 178 4.43 -35.55 -19.91
N THR A 179 4.06 -34.69 -18.96
CA THR A 179 2.73 -34.10 -18.86
C THR A 179 2.86 -32.65 -19.23
N GLU A 180 2.11 -32.20 -20.21
CA GLU A 180 2.30 -30.90 -20.84
C GLU A 180 1.05 -30.04 -20.73
N PHE A 181 1.26 -28.78 -20.37
CA PHE A 181 0.37 -27.67 -20.63
C PHE A 181 1.06 -26.82 -21.70
N GLU A 182 0.42 -26.73 -22.87
CA GLU A 182 0.98 -26.01 -24.01
C GLU A 182 1.12 -24.50 -23.70
N LEU A 183 1.82 -23.78 -24.58
CA LEU A 183 2.07 -22.36 -24.40
C LEU A 183 0.76 -21.57 -24.64
N HIS A 184 0.12 -21.10 -23.57
CA HIS A 184 -1.10 -20.30 -23.64
C HIS A 184 -0.87 -18.87 -23.19
N ARG A 185 -1.53 -17.91 -23.85
CA ARG A 185 -1.52 -16.51 -23.44
C ARG A 185 -2.39 -16.31 -22.20
N ILE A 186 -1.84 -15.70 -21.15
CA ILE A 186 -2.53 -15.41 -19.91
C ILE A 186 -2.57 -13.89 -19.63
N GLY A 187 -3.60 -13.43 -18.92
CA GLY A 187 -3.78 -12.02 -18.53
C GLY A 187 -4.79 -11.24 -19.36
N GLN A 188 -4.61 -9.91 -19.47
CA GLN A 188 -5.59 -8.99 -20.07
C GLN A 188 -5.97 -9.32 -21.52
N HIS A 189 -5.05 -9.92 -22.28
CA HIS A 189 -5.26 -10.31 -23.67
C HIS A 189 -5.36 -11.83 -23.87
N GLY A 190 -5.40 -12.61 -22.79
CA GLY A 190 -5.60 -14.06 -22.81
C GLY A 190 -7.05 -14.44 -22.56
N HIS A 191 -7.42 -15.70 -22.81
CA HIS A 191 -8.74 -16.17 -22.43
C HIS A 191 -8.77 -16.43 -20.91
N PRO A 192 -9.77 -15.96 -20.14
CA PRO A 192 -9.79 -16.18 -18.69
C PRO A 192 -9.72 -17.66 -18.28
N ALA A 193 -10.22 -18.56 -19.12
CA ALA A 193 -10.14 -20.01 -18.88
C ALA A 193 -8.70 -20.55 -18.95
N ASP A 194 -7.78 -19.90 -19.67
CA ASP A 194 -6.40 -20.38 -19.82
C ASP A 194 -5.65 -20.33 -18.48
N LEU A 195 -5.86 -19.25 -17.72
CA LEU A 195 -5.31 -19.15 -16.36
C LEU A 195 -5.89 -20.23 -15.44
N THR A 196 -7.21 -20.45 -15.48
CA THR A 196 -7.86 -21.50 -14.67
C THR A 196 -7.40 -22.91 -15.07
N GLN A 197 -7.20 -23.17 -16.37
CA GLN A 197 -6.68 -24.44 -16.86
C GLN A 197 -5.24 -24.65 -16.44
N LEU A 198 -4.39 -23.61 -16.52
CA LEU A 198 -3.03 -23.63 -16.02
C LEU A 198 -3.00 -23.94 -14.52
N GLU A 199 -3.84 -23.27 -13.72
CA GLU A 199 -3.90 -23.49 -12.28
C GLU A 199 -4.37 -24.91 -11.94
N THR A 200 -5.36 -25.44 -12.66
CA THR A 200 -5.81 -26.83 -12.54
C THR A 200 -4.69 -27.80 -12.90
N PHE A 201 -4.02 -27.58 -14.03
CA PHE A 201 -2.88 -28.40 -14.46
C PHE A 201 -1.77 -28.41 -13.39
N LEU A 202 -1.45 -27.25 -12.82
CA LEU A 202 -0.47 -27.14 -11.74
C LEU A 202 -0.92 -27.94 -10.51
N ASP A 203 -2.20 -27.90 -10.12
CA ASP A 203 -2.72 -28.70 -9.00
C ASP A 203 -2.64 -30.22 -9.23
N GLU A 204 -2.77 -30.65 -10.49
CA GLU A 204 -2.64 -32.04 -10.91
C GLU A 204 -1.19 -32.55 -10.96
N LEU A 205 -0.19 -31.66 -10.86
CA LEU A 205 1.21 -32.07 -10.73
C LEU A 205 1.43 -32.73 -9.36
N GLN A 206 1.43 -34.06 -9.38
CA GLN A 206 1.64 -34.89 -8.21
C GLN A 206 3.02 -35.59 -8.28
N PRO A 207 3.76 -35.63 -7.15
CA PRO A 207 4.97 -36.44 -7.02
C PRO A 207 4.66 -37.92 -7.25
N VAL A 208 5.39 -38.56 -8.16
CA VAL A 208 5.26 -39.99 -8.42
C VAL A 208 6.64 -40.63 -8.47
N SER A 209 6.78 -41.83 -7.90
CA SER A 209 8.03 -42.58 -7.93
C SER A 209 8.48 -42.88 -9.35
N GLY A 210 9.77 -42.72 -9.63
CA GLY A 210 10.32 -42.97 -10.95
C GLY A 210 11.61 -42.22 -11.24
N ASN A 211 12.23 -42.54 -12.37
CA ASN A 211 13.40 -41.81 -12.88
C ASN A 211 12.98 -40.43 -13.41
N THR A 212 13.93 -39.59 -13.79
CA THR A 212 13.63 -38.30 -14.41
C THR A 212 14.32 -38.22 -15.76
N CYS A 213 13.73 -37.47 -16.70
CA CYS A 213 14.29 -37.30 -18.03
C CYS A 213 14.29 -35.81 -18.41
N VAL A 214 15.16 -35.06 -17.74
CA VAL A 214 15.26 -33.60 -17.93
C VAL A 214 15.63 -33.21 -19.36
N ASP A 215 16.39 -34.05 -20.09
CA ASP A 215 16.75 -33.77 -21.50
C ASP A 215 15.51 -33.69 -22.40
N LEU A 216 14.55 -34.62 -22.25
CA LEU A 216 13.32 -34.60 -23.03
C LEU A 216 12.49 -33.33 -22.76
N ALA A 217 12.38 -32.94 -21.49
CA ALA A 217 11.65 -31.74 -21.09
C ALA A 217 12.28 -30.45 -21.65
N ILE A 218 13.61 -30.32 -21.53
CA ILE A 218 14.36 -29.18 -22.10
C ILE A 218 14.21 -29.13 -23.61
N THR A 219 14.35 -30.28 -24.27
CA THR A 219 14.25 -30.38 -25.74
C THR A 219 12.88 -29.93 -26.22
N LYS A 220 11.83 -30.40 -25.56
CA LYS A 220 10.45 -30.05 -25.88
C LYS A 220 10.19 -28.56 -25.68
N ALA A 221 10.63 -27.96 -24.57
CA ALA A 221 10.49 -26.52 -24.37
C ALA A 221 11.25 -25.67 -25.40
N ILE A 222 12.49 -26.05 -25.75
CA ILE A 222 13.25 -25.39 -26.82
C ILE A 222 12.51 -25.47 -28.15
N GLN A 223 11.92 -26.62 -28.48
CA GLN A 223 11.13 -26.80 -29.70
C GLN A 223 9.86 -25.94 -29.69
N SER A 224 9.12 -25.92 -28.57
CA SER A 224 7.90 -25.13 -28.43
C SER A 224 8.19 -23.63 -28.56
N LEU A 225 9.24 -23.11 -27.91
CA LEU A 225 9.64 -21.71 -28.04
C LEU A 225 10.20 -21.39 -29.44
N GLY A 226 10.95 -22.31 -30.04
CA GLY A 226 11.51 -22.15 -31.38
C GLY A 226 10.52 -22.26 -32.54
N SER A 227 9.23 -22.51 -32.27
CA SER A 227 8.19 -22.71 -33.29
C SER A 227 7.83 -21.43 -34.07
N ASP A 228 8.07 -20.26 -33.47
CA ASP A 228 7.79 -18.97 -34.07
C ASP A 228 9.10 -18.16 -34.24
N PRO A 229 9.70 -18.16 -35.44
CA PRO A 229 10.96 -17.47 -35.69
C PRO A 229 10.84 -15.95 -35.64
N ASN A 230 9.62 -15.40 -35.74
CA ASN A 230 9.36 -13.96 -35.79
C ASN A 230 9.09 -13.37 -34.40
N TYR A 231 9.07 -14.20 -33.34
CA TYR A 231 8.89 -13.72 -31.98
C TYR A 231 10.01 -12.75 -31.59
N THR A 232 9.65 -11.57 -31.09
CA THR A 232 10.59 -10.51 -30.68
C THR A 232 10.69 -10.33 -29.17
N GLY A 233 9.82 -10.99 -28.39
CA GLY A 233 9.81 -10.90 -26.93
C GLY A 233 10.89 -11.73 -26.23
N SER A 234 10.89 -11.68 -24.90
CA SER A 234 11.77 -12.51 -24.06
C SER A 234 11.27 -13.95 -24.00
N GLU A 235 12.20 -14.91 -24.10
CA GLU A 235 11.91 -16.34 -23.98
C GLU A 235 12.71 -16.90 -22.81
N ILE A 236 12.01 -17.43 -21.81
CA ILE A 236 12.62 -17.89 -20.57
C ILE A 236 12.23 -19.35 -20.34
N ILE A 237 13.23 -20.21 -20.23
CA ILE A 237 13.05 -21.57 -19.73
C ILE A 237 13.49 -21.61 -18.28
N LEU A 238 12.61 -22.10 -17.41
CA LEU A 238 12.86 -22.27 -16.00
C LEU A 238 12.81 -23.75 -15.65
N LEU A 239 13.88 -24.28 -15.08
CA LEU A 239 13.98 -25.67 -14.63
C LEU A 239 14.00 -25.75 -13.11
N CYS A 240 13.07 -26.49 -12.52
CA CYS A 240 13.04 -26.86 -11.10
C CYS A 240 13.18 -28.37 -10.95
N ALA A 241 14.33 -28.83 -10.46
CA ALA A 241 14.60 -30.25 -10.28
C ALA A 241 15.67 -30.51 -9.21
N ASP A 242 15.65 -31.71 -8.64
CA ASP A 242 16.65 -32.21 -7.69
C ASP A 242 17.66 -33.18 -8.32
N VAL A 243 17.46 -33.55 -9.59
CA VAL A 243 18.34 -34.46 -10.34
C VAL A 243 18.60 -33.97 -11.77
N GLY A 244 19.79 -34.29 -12.29
CA GLY A 244 20.24 -33.94 -13.64
C GLY A 244 19.97 -35.05 -14.68
N PRO A 245 20.48 -34.92 -15.91
CA PRO A 245 20.30 -35.92 -16.95
C PRO A 245 21.09 -37.19 -16.64
N GLY A 246 20.39 -38.31 -16.59
CA GLY A 246 20.93 -39.65 -16.35
C GLY A 246 19.80 -40.57 -15.90
N ASP A 247 19.76 -41.79 -16.45
CA ASP A 247 18.83 -42.82 -15.98
C ASP A 247 19.21 -43.31 -14.57
N SER A 248 18.36 -44.13 -13.96
CA SER A 248 18.55 -44.83 -12.65
C SER A 248 19.92 -45.49 -12.42
N ALA A 249 20.77 -45.61 -13.44
CA ALA A 249 22.11 -46.18 -13.36
C ALA A 249 23.21 -45.18 -12.96
N GLY A 250 22.89 -43.87 -12.86
CA GLY A 250 23.80 -42.84 -12.38
C GLY A 250 23.95 -41.65 -13.35
N TYR A 251 24.44 -40.54 -12.81
CA TYR A 251 24.72 -39.33 -13.59
C TYR A 251 25.81 -39.56 -14.62
N HIS A 252 25.48 -39.40 -15.90
CA HIS A 252 26.48 -39.42 -16.99
C HIS A 252 26.90 -37.98 -17.31
N GLN A 253 28.12 -37.60 -16.91
CA GLN A 253 28.65 -36.24 -17.14
C GLN A 253 28.61 -35.84 -18.63
N SER A 254 28.86 -36.76 -19.56
CA SER A 254 28.78 -36.53 -21.00
C SER A 254 27.37 -36.16 -21.46
N ALA A 255 26.33 -36.79 -20.89
CA ALA A 255 24.94 -36.45 -21.15
C ALA A 255 24.63 -35.04 -20.63
N GLY A 256 25.09 -34.71 -19.43
CA GLY A 256 24.99 -33.35 -18.86
C GLY A 256 25.60 -32.27 -19.75
N ILE A 257 26.82 -32.51 -20.25
CA ILE A 257 27.51 -31.57 -21.15
C ILE A 257 26.74 -31.40 -22.47
N SER A 258 26.21 -32.48 -23.05
CA SER A 258 25.40 -32.42 -24.26
C SER A 258 24.16 -31.54 -24.09
N VAL A 259 23.43 -31.71 -22.98
CA VAL A 259 22.26 -30.89 -22.64
C VAL A 259 22.65 -29.42 -22.45
N ILE A 260 23.72 -29.13 -21.71
CA ILE A 260 24.20 -27.75 -21.50
C ILE A 260 24.57 -27.10 -22.84
N ASN A 261 25.26 -27.82 -23.73
CA ASN A 261 25.62 -27.30 -25.04
C ASN A 261 24.37 -27.00 -25.89
N ARG A 262 23.33 -27.83 -25.84
CA ARG A 262 22.05 -27.59 -26.52
C ARG A 262 21.37 -26.32 -26.01
N VAL A 263 21.27 -26.18 -24.69
CA VAL A 263 20.70 -24.98 -24.05
C VAL A 263 21.52 -23.73 -24.37
N ARG A 264 22.86 -23.84 -24.39
CA ARG A 264 23.76 -22.76 -24.79
C ARG A 264 23.51 -22.34 -26.24
N SER A 265 23.44 -23.28 -27.18
CA SER A 265 23.16 -22.97 -28.58
C SER A 265 21.79 -22.28 -28.76
N TRP A 266 20.76 -22.75 -28.06
CA TRP A 266 19.45 -22.10 -28.06
C TRP A 266 19.52 -20.66 -27.55
N ALA A 267 20.14 -20.45 -26.37
CA ALA A 267 20.23 -19.15 -25.75
C ALA A 267 21.10 -18.17 -26.55
N GLN A 268 22.22 -18.62 -27.11
CA GLN A 268 23.12 -17.79 -27.92
C GLN A 268 22.56 -17.41 -29.29
N ALA A 269 21.56 -18.12 -29.80
CA ALA A 269 20.89 -17.74 -31.03
C ALA A 269 20.08 -16.43 -30.89
N ALA A 270 19.74 -16.01 -29.66
CA ALA A 270 19.18 -14.69 -29.38
C ALA A 270 19.52 -14.24 -27.94
N PRO A 271 20.77 -13.84 -27.68
CA PRO A 271 21.37 -13.73 -26.34
C PRO A 271 20.81 -12.58 -25.49
N ASP A 272 20.10 -11.65 -26.11
CA ASP A 272 19.42 -10.51 -25.52
C ASP A 272 17.99 -10.83 -25.06
N ARG A 273 17.39 -11.91 -25.58
CA ARG A 273 16.00 -12.30 -25.28
C ARG A 273 15.83 -13.69 -24.71
N ARG A 274 16.78 -14.61 -24.93
CA ARG A 274 16.71 -16.00 -24.44
C ARG A 274 17.50 -16.20 -23.15
N ARG A 275 16.82 -16.67 -22.11
CA ARG A 275 17.41 -16.92 -20.80
C ARG A 275 17.05 -18.30 -20.28
N PHE A 276 17.95 -18.89 -19.52
CA PHE A 276 17.70 -20.15 -18.82
C PHE A 276 17.89 -19.95 -17.32
N LEU A 277 16.86 -20.28 -16.54
CA LEU A 277 16.88 -20.21 -15.08
C LEU A 277 16.88 -21.63 -14.53
N SER A 278 17.88 -21.99 -13.75
CA SER A 278 18.01 -23.34 -13.20
C SER A 278 17.97 -23.33 -11.67
N PHE A 279 17.01 -24.03 -11.10
CA PHE A 279 16.79 -24.19 -9.67
C PHE A 279 17.09 -25.63 -9.26
N TYR A 280 18.13 -25.79 -8.43
CA TYR A 280 18.52 -27.08 -7.89
C TYR A 280 18.04 -27.24 -6.45
N THR A 281 17.09 -28.15 -6.24
CA THR A 281 16.36 -28.30 -4.97
C THR A 281 16.91 -29.41 -4.08
N ALA A 282 17.93 -30.15 -4.51
CA ALA A 282 18.50 -31.21 -3.67
C ALA A 282 19.21 -30.65 -2.44
N SER A 283 18.91 -31.24 -1.29
CA SER A 283 19.41 -30.81 0.03
C SER A 283 20.67 -31.54 0.50
N LYS A 284 20.99 -32.72 -0.07
CA LYS A 284 22.02 -33.62 0.48
C LYS A 284 23.06 -34.09 -0.52
N ASP A 285 22.76 -33.99 -1.81
CA ASP A 285 23.65 -34.42 -2.89
C ASP A 285 23.99 -33.23 -3.76
N ASP A 286 25.26 -33.10 -4.14
CA ASP A 286 25.76 -32.08 -5.05
C ASP A 286 26.24 -32.71 -6.38
N THR A 287 26.00 -34.01 -6.59
CA THR A 287 26.38 -34.76 -7.81
C THR A 287 25.91 -34.05 -9.08
N HIS A 288 24.72 -33.45 -9.05
CA HIS A 288 24.16 -32.72 -10.17
C HIS A 288 24.38 -31.21 -10.12
N LEU A 289 24.96 -30.66 -9.05
CA LEU A 289 25.10 -29.21 -8.85
C LEU A 289 25.86 -28.53 -10.01
N ALA A 290 26.92 -29.18 -10.50
CA ALA A 290 27.70 -28.67 -11.63
C ALA A 290 26.87 -28.58 -12.92
N PHE A 291 25.93 -29.51 -13.12
CA PHE A 291 25.02 -29.48 -14.26
C PHE A 291 24.09 -28.27 -14.22
N PHE A 292 23.41 -28.05 -13.09
CA PHE A 292 22.52 -26.89 -12.93
C PHE A 292 23.29 -25.56 -13.00
N LYS A 293 24.46 -25.46 -12.37
CA LYS A 293 25.33 -24.27 -12.53
C LYS A 293 25.72 -24.04 -13.99
N GLY A 294 26.01 -25.12 -14.74
CA GLY A 294 26.30 -25.05 -16.17
C GLY A 294 25.12 -24.54 -17.00
N LEU A 295 23.90 -24.94 -16.66
CA LEU A 295 22.66 -24.43 -17.28
C LEU A 295 22.43 -22.96 -16.95
N GLY A 296 22.50 -22.57 -15.68
CA GLY A 296 22.35 -21.18 -15.27
C GLY A 296 23.49 -20.26 -15.72
N GLY A 297 24.59 -20.81 -16.25
CA GLY A 297 25.75 -20.08 -16.74
C GLY A 297 25.90 -20.06 -18.27
N VAL A 298 24.87 -20.44 -19.04
CA VAL A 298 24.98 -20.49 -20.52
C VAL A 298 25.09 -19.12 -21.19
N THR A 299 24.55 -18.07 -20.56
CA THR A 299 24.65 -16.66 -20.98
C THR A 299 24.76 -15.76 -19.75
N PRO A 300 25.22 -14.50 -19.88
CA PRO A 300 25.31 -13.56 -18.75
C PRO A 300 23.97 -13.23 -18.08
N SER A 301 22.84 -13.46 -18.77
CA SER A 301 21.48 -13.22 -18.26
C SER A 301 20.77 -14.50 -17.78
N SER A 302 21.39 -15.66 -17.96
CA SER A 302 20.94 -16.89 -17.29
C SER A 302 21.31 -16.85 -15.82
N ARG A 303 20.59 -17.62 -15.00
CA ARG A 303 20.79 -17.65 -13.53
C ARG A 303 20.69 -19.07 -12.99
N PHE A 304 21.43 -19.31 -11.92
CA PHE A 304 21.36 -20.52 -11.11
C PHE A 304 20.99 -20.16 -9.67
N SER A 305 20.15 -20.97 -9.04
CA SER A 305 19.85 -20.85 -7.61
C SER A 305 19.60 -22.20 -6.96
N ARG A 306 19.82 -22.27 -5.63
CA ARG A 306 19.37 -23.39 -4.77
C ARG A 306 18.13 -23.04 -3.94
N GLN A 307 17.67 -21.80 -4.01
CA GLN A 307 16.60 -21.29 -3.16
C GLN A 307 15.33 -21.11 -4.00
N LEU A 308 14.31 -21.93 -3.74
CA LEU A 308 13.01 -21.79 -4.42
C LEU A 308 12.36 -20.43 -4.14
N ALA A 309 12.57 -19.85 -2.96
CA ALA A 309 12.15 -18.48 -2.65
C ALA A 309 12.69 -17.41 -3.62
N SER A 310 13.83 -17.65 -4.28
CA SER A 310 14.37 -16.75 -5.31
C SER A 310 13.73 -16.93 -6.69
N MET A 311 12.85 -17.92 -6.86
CA MET A 311 12.25 -18.23 -8.16
C MET A 311 11.40 -17.08 -8.69
N PHE A 312 10.57 -16.48 -7.84
CA PHE A 312 9.77 -15.32 -8.22
C PHE A 312 10.64 -14.13 -8.65
N PRO A 313 11.55 -13.59 -7.80
CA PRO A 313 12.33 -12.41 -8.16
C PRO A 313 13.26 -12.66 -9.35
N LEU A 314 13.88 -13.83 -9.49
CA LEU A 314 14.75 -14.13 -10.64
C LEU A 314 13.96 -14.27 -11.95
N CYS A 315 12.76 -14.84 -11.91
CA CYS A 315 11.89 -14.91 -13.09
C CYS A 315 11.42 -13.51 -13.50
N PHE A 316 11.07 -12.67 -12.52
CA PHE A 316 10.71 -11.28 -12.76
C PHE A 316 11.89 -10.47 -13.33
N GLU A 317 13.06 -10.50 -12.69
CA GLU A 317 14.29 -9.88 -13.23
C GLU A 317 14.54 -10.33 -14.67
N ALA A 318 14.52 -11.64 -14.92
CA ALA A 318 14.71 -12.20 -16.24
C ALA A 318 13.65 -11.75 -17.25
N ALA A 319 12.42 -11.44 -16.85
CA ALA A 319 11.39 -10.92 -17.77
C ALA A 319 11.69 -9.48 -18.23
N PHE A 320 12.27 -8.66 -17.35
CA PHE A 320 12.51 -7.22 -17.57
C PHE A 320 13.96 -6.87 -17.96
N GLU A 321 14.89 -7.81 -17.90
CA GLU A 321 16.33 -7.58 -18.20
C GLU A 321 16.60 -7.37 -19.71
N ARG A 322 15.95 -6.42 -20.39
CA ARG A 322 16.42 -6.02 -21.74
C ARG A 322 17.76 -5.31 -21.57
N LYS A 323 18.75 -5.67 -22.41
CA LYS A 323 19.98 -4.89 -22.48
C LYS A 323 19.59 -3.46 -22.83
N THR A 324 19.83 -2.54 -21.90
CA THR A 324 20.02 -1.12 -22.13
C THR A 324 21.23 -0.98 -23.06
N GLN A 325 21.03 -1.24 -24.35
CA GLN A 325 21.91 -0.70 -25.39
C GLN A 325 21.39 0.71 -25.67
N LEU A 326 21.80 1.63 -24.78
CA LEU A 326 21.96 3.04 -25.12
C LEU A 326 23.22 3.20 -25.97
#